data_AF-A0A9E5DKP0-F1
#
_entry.id   AF-A0A9E5DKP0-F1
#
_cell.length_a   1.000
_cell.length_b   1.000
_cell.length_c   1.000
_cell.angle_alpha   90.00
_cell.angle_beta   90.00
_cell.angle_gamma   90.00
#
_symmetry.space_group_name_H-M   'P 1'
#
loop_
_entity.id
_entity.type
_entity.pdbx_description
1 polymer ?
#
loop_
_entity_poly.entity_id
_entity_poly.type
_entity_poly.pdbx_seq_one_letter_code
_entity_poly.pdbx_strand_id
1 'polypeptide(L)'
;MEKMHFSIVIDAPKEKVWKTMLDEDTYRLWTDVFMPGSHYVGEWSEGSKILFLAPDESGKMSGMISRIKENRKYEYVSIEHRGEVEDGKEKEMEWAGALENYTFHEKDDKTEVLVDMDANEEFKEML
;
A
#
# COMPACT_ATOMS: atom_id res chain seq x y z
N MET A 1 12.94 13.15 3.57
CA MET A 1 12.24 12.20 2.70
C MET A 1 12.33 12.73 1.28
N GLU A 2 12.70 11.87 0.34
CA GLU A 2 12.66 12.16 -1.08
C GLU A 2 11.45 11.48 -1.72
N LYS A 3 11.03 11.99 -2.87
CA LYS A 3 9.91 11.41 -3.62
C LYS A 3 10.43 10.43 -4.66
N MET A 4 9.87 9.24 -4.65
CA MET A 4 10.08 8.21 -5.65
C MET A 4 8.86 8.11 -6.55
N HIS A 5 9.11 7.83 -7.83
CA HIS A 5 8.08 7.77 -8.86
C HIS A 5 8.26 6.49 -9.68
N PHE A 6 7.21 5.67 -9.73
CA PHE A 6 7.18 4.44 -10.52
C PHE A 6 5.95 4.42 -11.43
N SER A 7 6.02 3.65 -12.51
CA SER A 7 4.90 3.45 -13.42
C SER A 7 4.92 2.05 -14.04
N ILE A 8 3.74 1.48 -14.22
CA ILE A 8 3.54 0.24 -14.98
C ILE A 8 2.24 0.32 -15.79
N VAL A 9 2.28 -0.22 -17.02
CA VAL A 9 1.07 -0.40 -17.85
C VAL A 9 0.61 -1.84 -17.75
N ILE A 10 -0.63 -2.02 -17.30
CA ILE A 10 -1.27 -3.31 -17.08
C ILE A 10 -2.34 -3.51 -18.15
N ASP A 11 -2.29 -4.65 -18.84
CA ASP A 11 -3.23 -5.03 -19.90
C ASP A 11 -4.59 -5.49 -19.32
N ALA A 12 -5.28 -4.56 -18.67
CA ALA A 12 -6.57 -4.75 -18.05
C ALA A 12 -7.29 -3.41 -17.85
N PRO A 13 -8.64 -3.40 -17.81
CA PRO A 13 -9.41 -2.20 -17.53
C PRO A 13 -9.22 -1.74 -16.09
N LYS A 14 -9.39 -0.44 -15.87
CA LYS A 14 -9.12 0.26 -14.61
C LYS A 14 -9.81 -0.35 -13.39
N GLU A 15 -11.07 -0.73 -13.53
CA GLU A 15 -11.84 -1.38 -12.47
C GLU A 15 -11.23 -2.72 -12.05
N LYS A 16 -10.73 -3.51 -13.00
CA LYS A 16 -10.11 -4.81 -12.70
C LYS A 16 -8.78 -4.61 -11.98
N VAL A 17 -7.97 -3.66 -12.41
CA VAL A 17 -6.69 -3.34 -11.77
C VAL A 17 -6.92 -2.84 -10.34
N TRP A 18 -7.85 -1.90 -10.16
CA TRP A 18 -8.23 -1.38 -8.84
C TRP A 18 -8.67 -2.48 -7.88
N LYS A 19 -9.61 -3.33 -8.30
CA LYS A 19 -10.10 -4.44 -7.47
C LYS A 19 -8.99 -5.41 -7.15
N THR A 20 -8.18 -5.79 -8.15
CA THR A 20 -7.04 -6.69 -7.93
C THR A 20 -6.08 -6.13 -6.88
N MET A 21 -5.82 -4.82 -6.92
CA MET A 21 -4.92 -4.17 -5.96
C MET A 21 -5.52 -4.05 -4.56
N LEU A 22 -6.81 -3.73 -4.41
CA LEU A 22 -7.36 -3.29 -3.11
C LEU A 22 -8.39 -4.23 -2.47
N ASP A 23 -9.03 -5.13 -3.23
CA ASP A 23 -9.98 -6.10 -2.66
C ASP A 23 -9.21 -7.15 -1.83
N GLU A 24 -9.77 -7.54 -0.69
CA GLU A 24 -9.07 -8.36 0.31
C GLU A 24 -8.49 -9.66 -0.26
N ASP A 25 -9.30 -10.41 -1.01
CA ASP A 25 -8.89 -11.70 -1.56
C ASP A 25 -7.73 -11.55 -2.53
N THR A 26 -7.80 -10.57 -3.43
CA THR A 26 -6.76 -10.36 -4.45
C THR A 26 -5.54 -9.67 -3.87
N TYR A 27 -5.71 -8.79 -2.89
CA TYR A 27 -4.60 -8.17 -2.16
C TYR A 27 -3.70 -9.23 -1.54
N ARG A 28 -4.31 -10.17 -0.81
CA ARG A 28 -3.60 -11.31 -0.21
C ARG A 28 -2.82 -12.09 -1.25
N LEU A 29 -3.43 -12.38 -2.41
CA LEU A 29 -2.79 -13.16 -3.47
C LEU A 29 -1.57 -12.48 -4.08
N TRP A 30 -1.65 -11.19 -4.42
CA TRP A 30 -0.53 -10.53 -5.09
C TRP A 30 0.60 -10.17 -4.11
N THR A 31 0.27 -9.86 -2.85
CA THR A 31 1.26 -9.57 -1.80
C THR A 31 1.95 -10.81 -1.25
N ASP A 32 1.37 -12.00 -1.39
CA ASP A 32 1.97 -13.27 -0.93
C ASP A 32 3.35 -13.54 -1.58
N VAL A 33 3.56 -13.09 -2.82
CA VAL A 33 4.83 -13.19 -3.54
C VAL A 33 5.93 -12.36 -2.86
N PHE A 34 5.56 -11.23 -2.27
CA PHE A 34 6.48 -10.37 -1.52
C PHE A 34 6.72 -10.94 -0.11
N MET A 35 5.65 -11.22 0.61
CA MET A 35 5.72 -11.75 1.98
C MET A 35 4.51 -12.65 2.27
N PRO A 36 4.70 -13.98 2.43
CA PRO A 36 3.59 -14.90 2.62
C PRO A 36 2.71 -14.56 3.82
N GLY A 37 1.39 -14.67 3.64
CA GLY A 37 0.42 -14.30 4.68
C GLY A 37 0.17 -12.80 4.84
N SER A 38 0.70 -11.98 3.93
CA SER A 38 0.38 -10.56 3.83
C SER A 38 -1.12 -10.32 3.67
N HIS A 39 -1.64 -9.36 4.42
CA HIS A 39 -3.02 -8.91 4.37
C HIS A 39 -3.15 -7.52 4.95
N TYR A 40 -4.35 -6.94 4.86
CA TYR A 40 -4.68 -5.74 5.59
C TYR A 40 -5.83 -5.97 6.57
N VAL A 41 -5.88 -5.14 7.61
CA VAL A 41 -6.99 -5.05 8.57
C VAL A 41 -7.46 -3.60 8.62
N GLY A 42 -8.72 -3.37 8.27
CA GLY A 42 -9.31 -2.03 8.21
C GLY A 42 -10.10 -1.83 6.92
N GLU A 43 -10.32 -0.57 6.57
CA GLU A 43 -11.11 -0.19 5.40
C GLU A 43 -10.39 0.85 4.56
N TRP A 44 -10.66 0.83 3.25
CA TRP A 44 -10.10 1.77 2.28
C TRP A 44 -10.84 3.13 2.27
N SER A 45 -11.80 3.38 3.16
CA SER A 45 -12.54 4.64 3.22
C SER A 45 -11.65 5.79 3.72
N GLU A 46 -11.80 6.99 3.15
CA GLU A 46 -11.03 8.17 3.57
C GLU A 46 -11.12 8.42 5.08
N GLY A 47 -9.98 8.73 5.71
CA GLY A 47 -9.84 8.92 7.15
C GLY A 47 -9.70 7.63 7.96
N SER A 48 -9.94 6.47 7.37
CA SER A 48 -9.90 5.18 8.08
C SER A 48 -8.49 4.77 8.43
N LYS A 49 -8.35 4.13 9.59
CA LYS A 49 -7.14 3.41 9.95
C LYS A 49 -7.09 2.09 9.18
N ILE A 50 -5.92 1.74 8.67
CA ILE A 50 -5.65 0.46 8.02
C ILE A 50 -4.28 -0.04 8.49
N LEU A 51 -4.20 -1.34 8.78
CA LEU A 51 -2.98 -2.04 9.11
C LEU A 51 -2.60 -2.94 7.93
N PHE A 52 -1.35 -2.93 7.50
CA PHE A 52 -0.81 -3.90 6.54
C PHE A 52 0.09 -4.85 7.32
N LEU A 53 -0.25 -6.13 7.35
CA LEU A 53 0.32 -7.09 8.31
C LEU A 53 0.77 -8.37 7.60
N ALA A 54 1.86 -8.94 8.10
CA ALA A 54 2.31 -10.27 7.77
C ALA A 54 3.00 -10.92 8.97
N PRO A 55 3.11 -12.26 9.01
CA PRO A 55 3.92 -12.93 10.01
C PRO A 55 5.42 -12.61 9.83
N ASP A 56 6.09 -12.22 10.91
CA ASP A 56 7.55 -12.15 10.96
C ASP A 56 8.20 -13.54 11.09
N GLU A 57 9.53 -13.58 11.17
CA GLU A 57 10.30 -14.83 11.32
C GLU A 57 9.91 -15.66 12.57
N SER A 58 9.36 -15.01 13.59
CA SER A 58 8.87 -15.67 14.81
C SER A 58 7.41 -16.12 14.72
N GLY A 59 6.73 -15.84 13.60
CA GLY A 59 5.32 -16.12 13.35
C GLY A 59 4.37 -15.11 14.00
N LYS A 60 4.88 -13.99 14.53
CA LYS A 60 4.07 -12.93 15.12
C LYS A 60 3.69 -11.92 14.06
N MET A 61 2.52 -11.31 14.21
CA MET A 61 2.05 -10.30 13.25
C MET A 61 2.81 -8.99 13.45
N SER A 62 3.45 -8.56 12.38
CA SER A 62 4.21 -7.32 12.28
C SER A 62 3.85 -6.61 10.97
N GLY A 63 4.15 -5.32 10.84
CA GLY A 63 3.87 -4.57 9.61
C GLY A 63 3.65 -3.08 9.83
N MET A 64 2.74 -2.47 9.06
CA MET A 64 2.61 -1.01 8.96
C MET A 64 1.27 -0.52 9.51
N ILE A 65 1.30 0.57 10.26
CA ILE A 65 0.13 1.35 10.69
C ILE A 65 -0.05 2.51 9.72
N SER A 66 -1.22 2.61 9.11
CA SER A 66 -1.52 3.66 8.14
C SER A 66 -2.90 4.27 8.33
N ARG A 67 -3.11 5.43 7.69
CA ARG A 67 -4.42 6.04 7.49
C ARG A 67 -4.66 6.23 6.00
N ILE A 68 -5.85 5.92 5.53
CA ILE A 68 -6.26 6.33 4.18
C ILE A 68 -6.47 7.83 4.20
N LYS A 69 -5.60 8.56 3.51
CA LYS A 69 -5.66 10.02 3.45
C LYS A 69 -6.68 10.51 2.42
N GLU A 70 -6.85 9.76 1.33
CA GLU A 70 -7.84 10.03 0.28
C GLU A 70 -8.12 8.72 -0.46
N ASN A 71 -9.37 8.53 -0.89
CA ASN A 71 -9.73 7.45 -1.80
C ASN A 71 -10.80 7.92 -2.79
N ARG A 72 -10.39 8.10 -4.05
CA ARG A 72 -11.28 8.32 -5.19
C ARG A 72 -11.34 7.05 -6.01
N LYS A 73 -12.46 6.34 -5.88
CA LYS A 73 -12.68 5.02 -6.49
C LYS A 73 -12.29 5.00 -7.96
N TYR A 74 -11.44 4.03 -8.33
CA TYR A 74 -10.91 3.82 -9.68
C TYR A 74 -10.01 4.95 -10.23
N GLU A 75 -9.61 5.92 -9.41
CA GLU A 75 -8.78 7.03 -9.87
C GLU A 75 -7.53 7.19 -9.03
N TYR A 76 -7.68 7.19 -7.71
CA TYR A 76 -6.62 7.60 -6.80
C TYR A 76 -6.80 7.01 -5.40
N VAL A 77 -5.71 6.54 -4.80
CA VAL A 77 -5.67 6.27 -3.36
C VAL A 77 -4.40 6.87 -2.77
N SER A 78 -4.53 7.46 -1.59
CA SER A 78 -3.42 8.02 -0.82
C SER A 78 -3.39 7.34 0.54
N ILE A 79 -2.28 6.68 0.82
CA ILE A 79 -1.99 6.03 2.09
C ILE A 79 -0.99 6.92 2.82
N GLU A 80 -1.28 7.24 4.07
CA GLU A 80 -0.36 7.95 4.96
C GLU A 80 0.11 6.99 6.04
N HIS A 81 1.38 6.62 6.02
CA HIS A 81 1.96 5.75 7.02
C HIS A 81 2.24 6.53 8.31
N ARG A 82 2.00 5.88 9.45
CA ARG A 82 2.10 6.45 10.79
C ARG A 82 3.13 5.74 11.65
N GLY A 83 3.38 4.47 11.39
CA GLY A 83 4.36 3.72 12.14
C GLY A 83 4.25 2.23 11.87
N GLU A 84 4.69 1.43 12.82
CA GLU A 84 4.85 -0.01 12.66
C GLU A 84 4.09 -0.78 13.74
N VAL A 85 3.70 -2.00 13.38
CA VAL A 85 3.30 -3.04 14.31
C VAL A 85 4.50 -3.96 14.49
N GLU A 86 4.96 -4.10 15.73
CA GLU A 86 6.04 -5.02 16.11
C GLU A 86 5.60 -5.83 17.33
N ASP A 87 5.67 -7.16 17.26
CA ASP A 87 5.21 -8.05 18.33
C ASP A 87 3.74 -7.75 18.75
N GLY A 88 2.89 -7.47 17.76
CA GLY A 88 1.49 -7.10 17.97
C GLY A 88 1.26 -5.75 18.67
N LYS A 89 2.29 -4.92 18.83
CA LYS A 89 2.21 -3.60 19.45
C LYS A 89 2.42 -2.51 18.42
N GLU A 90 1.57 -1.50 18.50
CA GLU A 90 1.65 -0.33 17.64
C GLU A 90 2.66 0.69 18.17
N LYS A 91 3.51 1.21 17.28
CA LYS A 91 4.50 2.22 17.58
C LYS A 91 4.52 3.28 16.46
N GLU A 92 4.34 4.53 16.82
CA GLU A 92 4.54 5.65 15.90
C GLU A 92 6.02 5.82 15.58
N MET A 93 6.33 6.11 14.31
CA MET A 93 7.70 6.20 13.82
C MET A 93 8.05 7.63 13.40
N GLU A 94 9.34 7.96 13.35
CA GLU A 94 9.80 9.32 13.01
C GLU A 94 9.42 9.76 11.59
N TRP A 95 9.20 8.79 10.70
CA TRP A 95 8.73 9.01 9.33
C TRP A 95 7.19 9.13 9.23
N ALA A 96 6.46 9.20 10.36
CA ALA A 96 5.02 9.38 10.37
C ALA A 96 4.58 10.58 9.52
N GLY A 97 3.63 10.35 8.62
CA GLY A 97 3.20 11.31 7.60
C GLY A 97 3.77 11.05 6.21
N ALA A 98 4.67 10.08 6.04
CA ALA A 98 5.10 9.58 4.75
C ALA A 98 3.90 9.09 3.93
N LEU A 99 3.86 9.46 2.65
CA LEU A 99 2.77 9.13 1.74
C LEU A 99 3.18 8.05 0.74
N GLU A 100 2.25 7.17 0.44
CA GLU A 100 2.27 6.24 -0.68
C GLU A 100 0.97 6.42 -1.46
N ASN A 101 1.08 6.83 -2.73
CA ASN A 101 -0.07 7.19 -3.54
C ASN A 101 -0.09 6.39 -4.84
N TYR A 102 -1.27 5.94 -5.21
CA TYR A 102 -1.50 5.24 -6.47
C TYR A 102 -2.49 6.02 -7.31
N THR A 103 -2.10 6.33 -8.55
CA THR A 103 -3.00 6.95 -9.55
C THR A 103 -3.23 5.99 -10.69
N PHE A 104 -4.51 5.81 -11.07
CA PHE A 104 -4.94 4.86 -12.10
C PHE A 104 -5.37 5.63 -13.34
N HIS A 105 -4.56 5.59 -14.39
CA HIS A 105 -4.83 6.24 -15.68
C HIS A 105 -5.27 5.22 -16.72
N GLU A 106 -6.37 5.49 -17.40
CA GLU A 106 -6.84 4.67 -18.51
C GLU A 106 -6.07 5.01 -19.80
N LYS A 107 -5.60 3.98 -20.51
CA LYS A 107 -4.89 4.09 -21.80
C LYS A 107 -5.36 2.99 -22.73
N ASP A 108 -6.22 3.31 -23.70
CA ASP A 108 -6.64 2.40 -24.78
C ASP A 108 -7.00 0.98 -24.27
N ASP A 109 -8.00 0.89 -23.37
CA ASP A 109 -8.45 -0.33 -22.67
C ASP A 109 -7.47 -0.98 -21.68
N LYS A 110 -6.29 -0.37 -21.49
CA LYS A 110 -5.29 -0.71 -20.47
C LYS A 110 -5.31 0.31 -19.32
N THR A 111 -4.58 -0.01 -18.27
CA THR A 111 -4.41 0.89 -17.12
C THR A 111 -2.93 1.14 -16.87
N GLU A 112 -2.52 2.40 -16.86
CA GLU A 112 -1.25 2.82 -16.27
C GLU A 112 -1.47 3.09 -14.78
N VAL A 113 -0.70 2.41 -13.94
CA VAL A 113 -0.65 2.68 -12.50
C VAL A 113 0.62 3.48 -12.23
N LEU A 114 0.44 4.69 -11.71
CA LEU A 114 1.52 5.56 -11.24
C LEU A 114 1.63 5.41 -9.72
N VAL A 115 2.84 5.27 -9.20
CA VAL A 115 3.12 5.16 -7.77
C VAL A 115 4.03 6.31 -7.34
N ASP A 116 3.56 7.11 -6.40
CA ASP A 116 4.31 8.21 -5.77
C ASP A 116 4.52 7.91 -4.30
N MET A 117 5.76 7.77 -3.86
CA MET A 117 6.08 7.38 -2.49
C MET A 117 7.15 8.29 -1.86
N ASP A 118 6.95 8.65 -0.60
CA ASP A 118 7.97 9.29 0.22
C ASP A 118 8.91 8.20 0.80
N ALA A 119 10.20 8.29 0.51
CA ALA A 119 11.21 7.37 1.02
C ALA A 119 12.30 8.11 1.82
N ASN A 120 12.75 7.51 2.93
CA ASN A 120 14.02 7.89 3.57
C ASN A 120 15.19 7.10 2.91
N GLU A 121 16.44 7.43 3.26
CA GLU A 121 17.60 6.76 2.67
C GLU A 121 17.61 5.25 2.93
N GLU A 122 17.27 4.82 4.14
CA GLU A 122 17.21 3.39 4.52
C GLU A 122 16.18 2.62 3.68
N PHE A 123 15.02 3.21 3.41
CA PHE A 123 13.98 2.60 2.60
C PHE A 123 14.38 2.47 1.13
N LYS A 124 15.15 3.41 0.59
CA LYS A 124 15.65 3.33 -0.79
C LYS A 124 16.60 2.16 -1.02
N GLU A 125 17.40 1.78 -0.02
CA GLU A 125 18.36 0.67 -0.16
C GLU A 125 17.67 -0.70 -0.25
N MET A 126 16.38 -0.77 0.11
CA MET A 126 15.58 -2.00 0.10
C MET A 126 14.72 -2.18 -1.17
N LEU A 127 14.64 -1.17 -2.04
CA LEU A 127 13.86 -1.17 -3.30
C LEU A 127 14.74 -1.48 -4.51
#